data_AF-A0A9P0ZF16-F1
#
_entry.id   AF-A0A9P0ZF16-F1
#
_cell.length_a   1.000
_cell.length_b   1.000
_cell.length_c   1.000
_cell.angle_alpha   90.00
_cell.angle_beta   90.00
_cell.angle_gamma   90.00
#
_symmetry.space_group_name_H-M   'P 1'
#
loop_
_entity.id
_entity.type
_entity.pdbx_description
1 polymer ?
#
loop_
_entity_poly.entity_id
_entity_poly.type
_entity_poly.pdbx_seq_one_letter_code
_entity_poly.pdbx_strand_id
1 'polypeptide(L)'
;METFISCTSSSLVSAKPTKFLASLVKFNRLKRSKREHNRHTDNLFMVKSSGSINSGSSGSLPVTTPNTIFLEEAIGAEYGEGFETFRADGLLKVDVDFLNDKLQEGFLKRIRYAMKPDEAYGLIFSWDNVVADTKSMRWNAWNQLAIEEGKEIPEDKNTQTLLLSAGVDHVLNKVLQWEIEENDLCRLKLRLSQLFCDNLVEFSKPIEGLNDWLDAVSTARIPCAVVSSLDRKNVVDALEHLELVKYFQAIVTEEDGMESIAHRFLSAAVKLDRMPSKCVVFEDDPRGITAAHNCTMMAIALIGSHPAYRLGQADLTVGSYNELSVINLRRLFAHKGSNFMDLQKQVEEKTPPRRKFTIDTIF
;
A
#
# COMPACT_ATOMS: atom_id res chain seq x y z
N MET A 1 -35.81 -25.11 -42.92
CA MET A 1 -36.39 -26.44 -42.68
C MET A 1 -35.88 -26.88 -41.32
N GLU A 2 -36.43 -26.33 -40.23
CA GLU A 2 -37.73 -26.72 -39.64
C GLU A 2 -37.58 -28.05 -38.89
N THR A 3 -37.56 -28.10 -37.55
CA THR A 3 -38.69 -28.00 -36.59
C THR A 3 -39.71 -29.16 -36.78
N PHE A 4 -40.28 -29.83 -35.78
CA PHE A 4 -40.52 -29.53 -34.35
C PHE A 4 -40.67 -30.81 -33.47
N ILE A 5 -40.42 -30.67 -32.15
CA ILE A 5 -41.16 -31.21 -30.97
C ILE A 5 -41.80 -32.62 -30.98
N SER A 6 -41.50 -33.40 -29.92
CA SER A 6 -42.54 -34.04 -29.08
C SER A 6 -42.06 -34.27 -27.63
N CYS A 7 -42.84 -33.82 -26.64
CA CYS A 7 -42.54 -33.92 -25.20
C CYS A 7 -43.33 -35.03 -24.50
N THR A 8 -42.78 -35.60 -23.42
CA THR A 8 -43.47 -36.07 -22.19
C THR A 8 -42.42 -36.14 -21.06
N SER A 9 -42.45 -35.32 -20.00
CA SER A 9 -43.21 -35.49 -18.74
C SER A 9 -43.09 -36.92 -18.14
N SER A 10 -42.77 -37.13 -16.85
CA SER A 10 -43.06 -36.30 -15.66
C SER A 10 -42.15 -36.60 -14.44
N SER A 11 -41.91 -35.58 -13.59
CA SER A 11 -41.95 -35.57 -12.09
C SER A 11 -41.12 -36.60 -11.25
N LEU A 12 -40.71 -36.36 -9.99
CA LEU A 12 -40.73 -35.23 -9.04
C LEU A 12 -39.74 -35.55 -7.88
N VAL A 13 -38.69 -34.77 -7.64
CA VAL A 13 -38.08 -34.61 -6.29
C VAL A 13 -37.54 -33.18 -6.14
N SER A 14 -38.03 -32.45 -5.15
CA SER A 14 -37.58 -31.09 -4.83
C SER A 14 -36.57 -31.11 -3.68
N ALA A 15 -35.30 -30.76 -3.95
CA ALA A 15 -34.29 -30.52 -2.93
C ALA A 15 -34.17 -29.03 -2.60
N LYS A 16 -34.34 -28.66 -1.32
CA LYS A 16 -34.35 -27.27 -0.84
C LYS A 16 -32.91 -26.72 -0.75
N PRO A 17 -32.66 -25.45 -1.10
CA PRO A 17 -31.37 -24.82 -0.82
C PRO A 17 -31.21 -24.55 0.68
N THR A 18 -30.10 -25.02 1.26
CA THR A 18 -29.72 -24.71 2.64
C THR A 18 -29.33 -23.25 2.79
N LYS A 19 -30.08 -22.53 3.64
CA LYS A 19 -29.81 -21.12 3.99
C LYS A 19 -28.52 -21.02 4.81
N PHE A 20 -27.48 -20.40 4.25
CA PHE A 20 -26.38 -19.89 5.08
C PHE A 20 -26.80 -18.59 5.76
N LEU A 21 -26.52 -18.49 7.06
CA LEU A 21 -26.84 -17.33 7.89
C LEU A 21 -25.89 -16.17 7.59
N ALA A 22 -26.35 -15.20 6.78
CA ALA A 22 -25.71 -13.89 6.69
C ALA A 22 -25.99 -13.10 7.99
N SER A 23 -25.02 -13.07 8.90
CA SER A 23 -25.09 -12.22 10.10
C SER A 23 -24.93 -10.75 9.71
N LEU A 24 -25.90 -9.91 10.08
CA LEU A 24 -25.97 -8.52 9.65
C LEU A 24 -24.84 -7.65 10.22
N VAL A 25 -24.09 -6.99 9.33
CA VAL A 25 -23.46 -5.70 9.60
C VAL A 25 -24.07 -4.68 8.63
N LYS A 26 -25.05 -3.89 9.12
CA LYS A 26 -25.64 -2.80 8.35
C LYS A 26 -24.74 -1.56 8.47
N PHE A 27 -23.98 -1.24 7.43
CA PHE A 27 -23.43 0.10 7.28
C PHE A 27 -24.57 1.08 6.93
N ASN A 28 -24.80 2.07 7.77
CA ASN A 28 -25.79 3.11 7.50
C ASN A 28 -25.28 4.07 6.43
N ARG A 29 -26.02 4.18 5.31
CA ARG A 29 -25.83 5.26 4.33
C ARG A 29 -26.02 6.62 5.02
N LEU A 30 -24.93 7.37 5.20
CA LEU A 30 -24.98 8.78 5.59
C LEU A 30 -25.59 9.60 4.45
N LYS A 31 -26.82 10.09 4.64
CA LYS A 31 -27.46 11.03 3.71
C LYS A 31 -26.81 12.41 3.84
N ARG A 32 -26.30 12.93 2.72
CA ARG A 32 -25.74 14.28 2.61
C ARG A 32 -26.85 15.31 2.84
N SER A 33 -26.81 15.99 4.00
CA SER A 33 -27.77 17.04 4.37
C SER A 33 -27.30 18.39 3.81
N LYS A 34 -28.10 19.01 2.94
CA LYS A 34 -27.91 20.43 2.58
C LYS A 34 -28.22 21.28 3.81
N ARG A 35 -27.35 22.24 4.14
CA ARG A 35 -27.73 23.40 4.96
C ARG A 35 -27.30 24.69 4.27
N GLU A 36 -28.24 25.62 4.24
CA GLU A 36 -28.13 26.91 3.57
C GLU A 36 -27.27 27.89 4.38
N HIS A 37 -26.86 28.98 3.72
CA HIS A 37 -26.31 30.14 4.40
C HIS A 37 -27.26 30.66 5.48
N ASN A 38 -26.73 30.94 6.66
CA ASN A 38 -27.15 32.13 7.38
C ASN A 38 -26.00 32.73 8.19
N ARG A 39 -25.84 34.04 8.08
CA ARG A 39 -24.84 34.82 8.81
C ARG A 39 -25.37 35.12 10.21
N HIS A 40 -24.63 34.76 11.25
CA HIS A 40 -24.67 35.51 12.49
C HIS A 40 -23.27 35.65 13.07
N THR A 41 -22.85 36.90 13.22
CA THR A 41 -21.75 37.34 14.08
C THR A 41 -22.15 37.15 15.53
N ASP A 42 -21.25 36.62 16.38
CA ASP A 42 -21.20 37.06 17.78
C ASP A 42 -19.85 36.76 18.46
N ASN A 43 -19.58 37.50 19.52
CA ASN A 43 -18.23 37.77 20.01
C ASN A 43 -17.70 36.71 21.00
N LEU A 44 -16.43 36.29 20.81
CA LEU A 44 -15.72 35.40 21.73
C LEU A 44 -15.00 36.19 22.83
N PHE A 45 -15.56 36.18 24.03
CA PHE A 45 -14.91 36.69 25.24
C PHE A 45 -13.90 35.68 25.79
N MET A 46 -12.64 36.10 25.99
CA MET A 46 -11.68 35.32 26.78
C MET A 46 -11.95 35.48 28.28
N VAL A 47 -12.15 34.37 28.99
CA VAL A 47 -12.10 34.33 30.46
C VAL A 47 -10.74 33.77 30.89
N LYS A 48 -9.95 34.60 31.59
CA LYS A 48 -8.74 34.14 32.30
C LYS A 48 -9.13 33.56 33.66
N SER A 49 -8.70 32.33 33.95
CA SER A 49 -8.65 31.81 35.32
C SER A 49 -7.25 32.06 35.92
N SER A 50 -7.15 32.96 36.89
CA SER A 50 -5.92 33.25 37.63
C SER A 50 -5.84 32.48 38.95
N GLY A 51 -4.69 31.86 39.24
CA GLY A 51 -4.44 31.11 40.47
C GLY A 51 -2.95 31.12 40.89
N SER A 52 -2.52 32.26 41.44
CA SER A 52 -1.45 32.48 42.44
C SER A 52 -0.90 31.24 43.19
N ILE A 53 0.38 31.16 43.65
CA ILE A 53 1.43 32.19 43.84
C ILE A 53 2.83 31.55 44.16
N ASN A 54 3.92 32.35 44.05
CA ASN A 54 5.30 32.17 44.57
C ASN A 54 6.29 31.18 43.91
N SER A 55 7.61 31.47 43.78
CA SER A 55 8.37 32.73 44.04
C SER A 55 9.83 32.69 43.54
N GLY A 56 10.30 33.76 42.86
CA GLY A 56 11.73 34.12 42.61
C GLY A 56 12.61 33.11 41.81
N SER A 57 13.76 33.43 41.20
CA SER A 57 14.49 34.68 40.91
C SER A 57 15.74 34.31 40.05
N SER A 58 16.38 35.09 39.17
CA SER A 58 16.06 36.32 38.41
C SER A 58 17.28 36.68 37.51
N GLY A 59 17.13 36.98 36.21
CA GLY A 59 18.30 37.26 35.35
C GLY A 59 18.05 37.67 33.89
N SER A 60 17.94 38.98 33.64
CA SER A 60 18.45 39.77 32.48
C SER A 60 18.54 39.21 31.05
N LEU A 61 17.65 39.73 30.18
CA LEU A 61 17.90 40.45 28.90
C LEU A 61 18.54 39.72 27.66
N PRO A 62 18.33 40.26 26.43
CA PRO A 62 18.19 39.42 25.22
C PRO A 62 19.38 39.47 24.25
N VAL A 63 19.40 38.53 23.29
CA VAL A 63 20.27 38.56 22.11
C VAL A 63 19.44 38.32 20.83
N THR A 64 19.84 39.01 19.77
CA THR A 64 19.15 39.17 18.48
C THR A 64 19.19 37.91 17.60
N THR A 65 18.20 37.80 16.70
CA THR A 65 18.04 36.78 15.65
C THR A 65 19.26 36.64 14.71
N PRO A 66 19.41 35.50 14.01
CA PRO A 66 18.98 35.51 12.61
C PRO A 66 18.25 34.25 12.12
N ASN A 67 17.56 34.41 10.98
CA ASN A 67 16.82 33.38 10.26
C ASN A 67 17.66 32.13 9.92
N THR A 68 17.06 30.95 10.08
CA THR A 68 17.34 29.79 9.21
C THR A 68 16.00 29.16 8.79
N ILE A 69 15.62 29.39 7.53
CA ILE A 69 14.47 28.75 6.89
C ILE A 69 14.94 27.39 6.39
N PHE A 70 14.86 26.37 7.24
CA PHE A 70 14.92 24.96 6.86
C PHE A 70 13.96 24.19 7.75
N LEU A 71 12.67 24.22 7.40
CA LEU A 71 11.76 23.19 7.85
C LEU A 71 12.03 21.96 6.98
N GLU A 72 12.77 21.01 7.52
CA GLU A 72 12.88 19.68 6.95
C GLU A 72 11.49 19.05 7.03
N GLU A 73 10.81 18.89 5.90
CA GLU A 73 9.48 18.27 5.86
C GLU A 73 9.61 16.82 6.35
N ALA A 74 9.09 16.55 7.54
CA ALA A 74 9.00 15.22 8.11
C ALA A 74 7.98 14.38 7.33
N ILE A 75 8.38 13.90 6.14
CA ILE A 75 7.60 12.98 5.32
C ILE A 75 7.81 11.57 5.87
N GLY A 76 6.98 11.22 6.85
CA GLY A 76 6.91 9.87 7.39
C GLY A 76 5.72 9.74 8.33
N ALA A 77 4.78 8.85 8.00
CA ALA A 77 3.85 8.32 9.00
C ALA A 77 4.69 7.62 10.07
N GLU A 78 4.62 8.11 11.31
CA GLU A 78 5.42 7.55 12.40
C GLU A 78 5.01 6.09 12.70
N TYR A 79 5.95 5.31 13.25
CA TYR A 79 5.68 3.95 13.69
C TYR A 79 4.48 3.93 14.65
N GLY A 80 3.39 3.28 14.27
CA GLY A 80 2.19 3.16 15.10
C GLY A 80 1.02 4.09 14.73
N GLU A 81 0.99 4.68 13.54
CA GLU A 81 -0.28 5.17 12.95
C GLU A 81 -1.23 3.99 12.71
N GLY A 82 -2.30 3.98 13.51
CA GLY A 82 -3.41 3.04 13.40
C GLY A 82 -4.70 3.80 13.15
N PHE A 83 -5.64 3.19 12.43
CA PHE A 83 -6.89 3.86 12.10
C PHE A 83 -7.88 3.83 13.28
N GLU A 84 -8.62 4.91 13.48
CA GLU A 84 -9.59 5.02 14.57
C GLU A 84 -10.96 4.48 14.15
N THR A 85 -11.55 3.63 15.00
CA THR A 85 -12.95 3.19 14.83
C THR A 85 -13.76 3.42 16.10
N PHE A 86 -14.91 4.06 15.97
CA PHE A 86 -15.79 4.33 17.11
C PHE A 86 -16.56 3.06 17.51
N ARG A 87 -16.50 2.72 18.79
CA ARG A 87 -17.35 1.71 19.44
C ARG A 87 -18.16 2.36 20.56
N ALA A 88 -19.19 1.65 21.04
CA ALA A 88 -19.99 2.09 22.19
C ALA A 88 -19.14 2.27 23.47
N ASP A 89 -18.02 1.55 23.55
CA ASP A 89 -17.10 1.54 24.71
C ASP A 89 -15.92 2.51 24.57
N GLY A 90 -15.87 3.30 23.49
CA GLY A 90 -14.83 4.30 23.24
C GLY A 90 -14.16 4.25 21.86
N LEU A 91 -13.07 4.98 21.73
CA LEU A 91 -12.24 5.08 20.53
C LEU A 91 -11.32 3.86 20.43
N LEU A 92 -11.52 2.99 19.44
CA LEU A 92 -10.62 1.89 19.17
C LEU A 92 -9.54 2.34 18.18
N LYS A 93 -8.33 2.64 18.67
CA LYS A 93 -7.14 2.77 17.82
C LYS A 93 -6.75 1.38 17.31
N VAL A 94 -6.74 1.20 15.99
CA VAL A 94 -6.40 -0.07 15.33
C VAL A 94 -5.03 0.07 14.68
N ASP A 95 -3.98 -0.14 15.49
CA ASP A 95 -2.59 -0.13 15.02
C ASP A 95 -2.09 -1.52 14.58
N VAL A 96 -0.85 -1.55 14.10
CA VAL A 96 -0.20 -2.73 13.53
C VAL A 96 -0.05 -3.85 14.57
N ASP A 97 0.29 -3.50 15.81
CA ASP A 97 0.48 -4.46 16.90
C ASP A 97 -0.85 -5.05 17.36
N PHE A 98 -1.88 -4.23 17.54
CA PHE A 98 -3.24 -4.70 17.79
C PHE A 98 -3.75 -5.62 16.69
N LEU A 99 -3.45 -5.35 15.41
CA LEU A 99 -3.82 -6.21 14.29
C LEU A 99 -3.03 -7.52 14.27
N ASN A 100 -1.72 -7.49 14.54
CA ASN A 100 -0.90 -8.69 14.69
C ASN A 100 -1.46 -9.58 15.83
N ASP A 101 -1.74 -9.00 17.00
CA ASP A 101 -2.28 -9.73 18.16
C ASP A 101 -3.69 -10.29 17.93
N LYS A 102 -4.57 -9.49 17.34
CA LYS A 102 -5.96 -9.90 17.10
C LYS A 102 -6.10 -10.93 15.98
N LEU A 103 -5.21 -10.90 14.99
CA LEU A 103 -5.17 -11.88 13.89
C LEU A 103 -4.25 -13.08 14.20
N GLN A 104 -3.78 -13.22 15.45
CA GLN A 104 -3.01 -14.39 15.87
C GLN A 104 -3.73 -15.70 15.56
N GLU A 105 -2.94 -16.65 15.10
CA GLU A 105 -3.43 -17.94 14.62
C GLU A 105 -3.96 -18.80 15.78
N GLY A 106 -5.25 -19.14 15.72
CA GLY A 106 -5.83 -20.16 16.58
C GLY A 106 -5.16 -21.52 16.40
N PHE A 107 -5.25 -22.39 17.41
CA PHE A 107 -4.52 -23.67 17.50
C PHE A 107 -4.54 -24.51 16.20
N LEU A 108 -5.70 -24.65 15.55
CA LEU A 108 -5.84 -25.40 14.31
C LEU A 108 -5.14 -24.74 13.10
N LYS A 109 -5.14 -23.40 13.01
CA LYS A 109 -4.39 -22.66 11.97
C LYS A 109 -2.88 -22.89 12.16
N ARG A 110 -2.37 -22.81 13.40
CA ARG A 110 -0.94 -23.06 13.70
C ARG A 110 -0.48 -24.46 13.27
N ILE A 111 -1.26 -25.51 13.55
CA ILE A 111 -0.94 -26.87 13.08
C ILE A 111 -0.95 -26.95 11.55
N ARG A 112 -1.96 -26.37 10.91
CA ARG A 112 -2.07 -26.33 9.44
C ARG A 112 -0.87 -25.66 8.80
N TYR A 113 -0.42 -24.53 9.34
CA TYR A 113 0.71 -23.77 8.83
C TYR A 113 2.07 -24.39 9.18
N ALA A 114 2.19 -25.11 10.31
CA ALA A 114 3.36 -25.94 10.57
C ALA A 114 3.54 -27.07 9.53
N MET A 115 2.45 -27.63 9.02
CA MET A 115 2.46 -28.63 7.94
C MET A 115 2.58 -28.01 6.54
N LYS A 116 2.10 -26.78 6.36
CA LYS A 116 2.09 -26.03 5.10
C LYS A 116 2.34 -24.53 5.34
N PRO A 117 3.62 -24.10 5.42
CA PRO A 117 3.94 -22.72 5.81
C PRO A 117 3.48 -21.66 4.81
N ASP A 118 3.32 -22.02 3.53
CA ASP A 118 2.90 -21.07 2.48
C ASP A 118 1.51 -20.50 2.72
N GLU A 119 0.58 -21.34 3.20
CA GLU A 119 -0.80 -20.95 3.47
C GLU A 119 -0.91 -19.90 4.60
N ALA A 120 0.16 -19.70 5.38
CA ALA A 120 0.26 -18.72 6.46
C ALA A 120 0.50 -17.29 5.98
N TYR A 121 1.00 -17.11 4.76
CA TYR A 121 1.27 -15.78 4.20
C TYR A 121 0.00 -15.15 3.64
N GLY A 122 0.05 -13.85 3.36
CA GLY A 122 -0.93 -13.13 2.55
C GLY A 122 -0.20 -12.26 1.54
N LEU A 123 -0.64 -12.26 0.29
CA LEU A 123 -0.03 -11.43 -0.76
C LEU A 123 -0.92 -10.23 -1.04
N ILE A 124 -0.33 -9.04 -1.10
CA ILE A 124 -1.03 -7.78 -1.36
C ILE A 124 -0.36 -7.16 -2.58
N PHE A 125 -1.12 -6.98 -3.65
CA PHE A 125 -0.62 -6.44 -4.91
C PHE A 125 -1.11 -5.00 -5.07
N SER A 126 -0.18 -4.07 -5.29
CA SER A 126 -0.54 -2.75 -5.82
C SER A 126 -1.17 -2.89 -7.20
N TRP A 127 -2.00 -1.93 -7.60
CA TRP A 127 -2.59 -1.92 -8.95
C TRP A 127 -1.60 -1.38 -9.98
N ASP A 128 -1.09 -0.18 -9.72
CA ASP A 128 -0.20 0.58 -10.59
C ASP A 128 1.13 -0.17 -10.78
N ASN A 129 1.48 -0.43 -12.03
CA ASN A 129 2.74 -1.06 -12.48
C ASN A 129 3.11 -2.39 -11.78
N VAL A 130 2.11 -3.05 -11.20
CA VAL A 130 2.23 -4.33 -10.49
C VAL A 130 1.20 -5.32 -11.01
N VAL A 131 -0.09 -4.95 -11.04
CA VAL A 131 -1.12 -5.73 -11.76
C VAL A 131 -1.26 -5.25 -13.20
N ALA A 132 -1.28 -3.93 -13.42
CA ALA A 132 -1.48 -3.32 -14.72
C ALA A 132 -0.36 -2.32 -15.07
N ASP A 133 0.05 -2.26 -16.34
CA ASP A 133 1.00 -1.25 -16.84
C ASP A 133 0.33 0.12 -17.00
N THR A 134 0.00 0.73 -15.86
CA THR A 134 -0.66 2.04 -15.82
C THR A 134 0.28 3.17 -16.25
N LYS A 135 1.60 2.96 -16.20
CA LYS A 135 2.61 3.85 -16.78
C LYS A 135 2.38 4.05 -18.29
N SER A 136 2.29 2.97 -19.07
CA SER A 136 2.00 3.08 -20.51
C SER A 136 0.63 3.70 -20.78
N MET A 137 -0.38 3.39 -19.96
CA MET A 137 -1.72 3.98 -20.09
C MET A 137 -1.74 5.50 -19.81
N ARG A 138 -1.01 5.97 -18.79
CA ARG A 138 -0.85 7.40 -18.49
C ARG A 138 -0.09 8.11 -19.62
N TRP A 139 0.97 7.49 -20.15
CA TRP A 139 1.72 8.04 -21.28
C TRP A 139 0.83 8.21 -22.51
N ASN A 140 0.03 7.20 -22.86
CA ASN A 140 -0.90 7.26 -23.99
C ASN A 140 -1.97 8.35 -23.79
N ALA A 141 -2.54 8.47 -22.59
CA ALA A 141 -3.52 9.52 -22.27
C ALA A 141 -2.93 10.94 -22.39
N TRP A 142 -1.68 11.14 -21.93
CA TRP A 142 -0.96 12.41 -22.12
C TRP A 142 -0.71 12.73 -23.59
N ASN A 143 -0.25 11.74 -24.37
CA ASN A 143 0.04 11.91 -25.79
C ASN A 143 -1.24 12.21 -26.59
N GLN A 144 -2.34 11.51 -26.31
CA GLN A 144 -3.66 11.80 -26.88
C GLN A 144 -4.11 13.23 -26.55
N LEU A 145 -3.99 13.67 -25.29
CA LEU A 145 -4.35 15.04 -24.89
C LEU A 145 -3.50 16.10 -25.61
N ALA A 146 -2.19 15.86 -25.76
CA ALA A 146 -1.31 16.77 -26.48
C ALA A 146 -1.72 16.91 -27.95
N ILE A 147 -2.06 15.80 -28.61
CA ILE A 147 -2.58 15.79 -29.99
C ILE A 147 -3.91 16.55 -30.09
N GLU A 148 -4.85 16.34 -29.15
CA GLU A 148 -6.15 17.04 -29.12
C GLU A 148 -6.01 18.56 -28.96
N GLU A 149 -5.06 19.01 -28.14
CA GLU A 149 -4.81 20.44 -27.88
C GLU A 149 -3.84 21.09 -28.89
N GLY A 150 -3.32 20.33 -29.86
CA GLY A 150 -2.32 20.81 -30.83
C GLY A 150 -0.99 21.23 -30.17
N LYS A 151 -0.60 20.54 -29.09
CA LYS A 151 0.61 20.78 -28.30
C LYS A 151 1.60 19.64 -28.47
N GLU A 152 2.87 19.91 -28.17
CA GLU A 152 3.92 18.90 -28.12
C GLU A 152 4.32 18.58 -26.67
N ILE A 153 4.74 17.33 -26.43
CA ILE A 153 5.37 16.90 -25.18
C ILE A 153 6.88 16.79 -25.43
N PRO A 154 7.73 17.46 -24.64
CA PRO A 154 9.19 17.33 -24.77
C PRO A 154 9.66 15.88 -24.61
N GLU A 155 10.53 15.40 -25.50
CA GLU A 155 11.09 14.03 -25.46
C GLU A 155 12.13 13.79 -24.34
N ASP A 156 12.25 14.70 -23.37
CA ASP A 156 13.24 14.55 -22.32
C ASP A 156 12.80 13.57 -21.21
N LYS A 157 13.73 12.74 -20.73
CA LYS A 157 13.45 11.68 -19.76
C LYS A 157 12.94 12.19 -18.41
N ASN A 158 13.26 13.42 -18.01
CA ASN A 158 12.80 13.98 -16.75
C ASN A 158 11.32 14.39 -16.86
N THR A 159 10.95 15.08 -17.94
CA THR A 159 9.56 15.38 -18.30
C THR A 159 8.73 14.11 -18.39
N GLN A 160 9.18 13.09 -19.13
CA GLN A 160 8.50 11.79 -19.20
C GLN A 160 8.28 11.18 -17.82
N THR A 161 9.30 11.19 -16.95
CA THR A 161 9.17 10.69 -15.57
C THR A 161 8.15 11.50 -14.77
N LEU A 162 8.19 12.83 -14.86
CA LEU A 162 7.28 13.72 -14.14
C LEU A 162 5.82 13.59 -14.63
N LEU A 163 5.57 13.39 -15.93
CA LEU A 163 4.24 13.11 -16.49
C LEU A 163 3.60 11.86 -15.86
N LEU A 164 4.41 10.90 -15.44
CA LEU A 164 3.98 9.60 -14.92
C LEU A 164 3.84 9.58 -13.39
N SER A 165 4.63 10.38 -12.67
CA SER A 165 4.70 10.36 -11.20
C SER A 165 4.20 11.62 -10.48
N ALA A 166 4.10 12.78 -11.14
CA ALA A 166 3.70 14.04 -10.53
C ALA A 166 2.19 14.31 -10.70
N GLY A 167 1.64 15.20 -9.86
CA GLY A 167 0.24 15.62 -9.97
C GLY A 167 -0.02 16.40 -11.26
N VAL A 168 -1.19 16.18 -11.87
CA VAL A 168 -1.59 16.77 -13.17
C VAL A 168 -1.44 18.30 -13.20
N ASP A 169 -1.74 18.98 -12.09
CA ASP A 169 -1.50 20.43 -11.91
C ASP A 169 -0.04 20.85 -12.10
N HIS A 170 0.88 20.08 -11.53
CA HIS A 170 2.31 20.34 -11.64
C HIS A 170 2.78 20.07 -13.07
N VAL A 171 2.31 18.98 -13.68
CA VAL A 171 2.65 18.62 -15.06
C VAL A 171 2.22 19.71 -16.04
N LEU A 172 0.95 20.11 -16.03
CA LEU A 172 0.44 21.14 -16.95
C LEU A 172 1.14 22.49 -16.76
N ASN A 173 1.24 22.98 -15.51
CA ASN A 173 1.69 24.35 -15.23
C ASN A 173 3.21 24.53 -15.13
N LYS A 174 3.98 23.48 -14.81
CA LYS A 174 5.43 23.58 -14.52
C LYS A 174 6.31 22.76 -15.45
N VAL A 175 5.83 21.60 -15.89
CA VAL A 175 6.60 20.68 -16.75
C VAL A 175 6.34 20.99 -18.23
N LEU A 176 5.08 20.91 -18.66
CA LEU A 176 4.67 21.16 -20.04
C LEU A 176 4.59 22.67 -20.37
N GLN A 177 4.33 23.51 -19.36
CA GLN A 177 4.26 24.98 -19.48
C GLN A 177 3.32 25.44 -20.60
N TRP A 178 2.25 24.70 -20.85
CA TRP A 178 1.22 25.10 -21.78
C TRP A 178 0.54 26.36 -21.23
N GLU A 179 0.42 27.39 -22.06
CA GLU A 179 -0.41 28.56 -21.74
C GLU A 179 -1.87 28.10 -21.61
N ILE A 180 -2.37 28.09 -20.38
CA ILE A 180 -3.67 27.55 -19.96
C ILE A 180 -4.38 28.62 -19.14
N GLU A 181 -5.59 29.00 -19.55
CA GLU A 181 -6.47 29.82 -18.70
C GLU A 181 -7.01 28.98 -17.53
N GLU A 182 -7.32 29.58 -16.37
CA GLU A 182 -7.79 28.83 -15.18
C GLU A 182 -9.01 27.94 -15.47
N ASN A 183 -9.88 28.34 -16.41
CA ASN A 183 -11.05 27.58 -16.82
C ASN A 183 -10.68 26.32 -17.64
N ASP A 184 -9.61 26.38 -18.44
CA ASP A 184 -9.12 25.26 -19.23
C ASP A 184 -8.39 24.21 -18.38
N LEU A 185 -7.74 24.60 -17.27
CA LEU A 185 -7.05 23.65 -16.39
C LEU A 185 -7.99 22.55 -15.86
N CYS A 186 -9.23 22.91 -15.51
CA CYS A 186 -10.25 21.95 -15.09
C CYS A 186 -10.74 21.07 -16.25
N ARG A 187 -10.88 21.64 -17.46
CA ARG A 187 -11.24 20.90 -18.68
C ARG A 187 -10.18 19.85 -19.03
N LEU A 188 -8.91 20.24 -19.05
CA LEU A 188 -7.77 19.37 -19.38
C LEU A 188 -7.62 18.21 -18.38
N LYS A 189 -7.75 18.47 -17.08
CA LYS A 189 -7.76 17.41 -16.04
C LYS A 189 -8.87 16.39 -16.27
N LEU A 190 -10.08 16.88 -16.53
CA LEU A 190 -11.25 16.02 -16.75
C LEU A 190 -11.08 15.21 -18.04
N ARG A 191 -10.54 15.82 -19.10
CA ARG A 191 -10.24 15.13 -20.36
C ARG A 191 -9.15 14.08 -20.21
N LEU A 192 -8.06 14.38 -19.51
CA LEU A 192 -7.00 13.42 -19.21
C LEU A 192 -7.53 12.21 -18.41
N SER A 193 -8.40 12.46 -17.43
CA SER A 193 -9.04 11.40 -16.63
C SER A 193 -9.95 10.52 -17.50
N GLN A 194 -10.69 11.10 -18.44
CA GLN A 194 -11.47 10.33 -19.43
C GLN A 194 -10.56 9.46 -20.29
N LEU A 195 -9.53 10.04 -20.92
CA LEU A 195 -8.58 9.30 -21.77
C LEU A 195 -7.89 8.16 -21.00
N PHE A 196 -7.55 8.36 -19.73
CA PHE A 196 -7.02 7.29 -18.87
C PHE A 196 -8.05 6.18 -18.60
N CYS A 197 -9.31 6.52 -18.35
CA CYS A 197 -10.38 5.54 -18.17
C CYS A 197 -10.70 4.78 -19.47
N ASP A 198 -10.69 5.46 -20.61
CA ASP A 198 -10.90 4.84 -21.93
C ASP A 198 -9.77 3.84 -22.23
N ASN A 199 -8.51 4.24 -22.00
CA ASN A 199 -7.34 3.36 -22.10
C ASN A 199 -7.39 2.18 -21.10
N LEU A 200 -8.13 2.30 -19.99
CA LEU A 200 -8.33 1.23 -19.00
C LEU A 200 -9.39 0.21 -19.45
N VAL A 201 -10.35 0.61 -20.29
CA VAL A 201 -11.30 -0.32 -20.93
C VAL A 201 -10.65 -1.09 -22.08
N GLU A 202 -9.69 -0.48 -22.78
CA GLU A 202 -8.89 -1.16 -23.82
C GLU A 202 -7.74 -2.03 -23.25
N PHE A 203 -7.55 -2.03 -21.92
CA PHE A 203 -6.48 -2.75 -21.25
C PHE A 203 -6.69 -4.27 -21.27
N SER A 204 -5.92 -4.96 -22.11
CA SER A 204 -6.16 -6.37 -22.47
C SER A 204 -5.17 -7.38 -21.90
N LYS A 205 -4.09 -6.95 -21.21
CA LYS A 205 -3.04 -7.86 -20.70
C LYS A 205 -2.44 -7.38 -19.39
N PRO A 206 -2.35 -8.22 -18.35
CA PRO A 206 -1.64 -7.87 -17.12
C PRO A 206 -0.13 -7.85 -17.35
N ILE A 207 0.63 -7.43 -16.32
CA ILE A 207 2.10 -7.46 -16.36
C ILE A 207 2.64 -8.87 -16.61
N GLU A 208 3.75 -8.93 -17.36
CA GLU A 208 4.37 -10.18 -17.79
C GLU A 208 4.74 -11.09 -16.61
N GLY A 209 4.30 -12.35 -16.71
CA GLY A 209 4.49 -13.38 -15.67
C GLY A 209 3.48 -13.32 -14.51
N LEU A 210 2.61 -12.30 -14.40
CA LEU A 210 1.65 -12.20 -13.30
C LEU A 210 0.67 -13.38 -13.27
N ASN A 211 0.17 -13.83 -14.43
CA ASN A 211 -0.77 -14.95 -14.52
C ASN A 211 -0.14 -16.24 -13.96
N ASP A 212 1.04 -16.61 -14.46
CA ASP A 212 1.77 -17.81 -14.03
C ASP A 212 2.13 -17.75 -12.54
N TRP A 213 2.47 -16.56 -12.04
CA TRP A 213 2.70 -16.31 -10.61
C TRP A 213 1.43 -16.51 -9.78
N LEU A 214 0.29 -15.93 -10.18
CA LEU A 214 -0.98 -16.08 -9.49
C LEU A 214 -1.49 -17.53 -9.50
N ASP A 215 -1.25 -18.28 -10.58
CA ASP A 215 -1.54 -19.72 -10.64
C ASP A 215 -0.65 -20.53 -9.68
N ALA A 216 0.65 -20.24 -9.59
CA ALA A 216 1.55 -20.89 -8.64
C ALA A 216 1.17 -20.60 -7.18
N VAL A 217 0.81 -19.35 -6.88
CA VAL A 217 0.37 -18.87 -5.56
C VAL A 217 -1.00 -19.46 -5.18
N SER A 218 -1.93 -19.53 -6.11
CA SER A 218 -3.25 -20.17 -5.95
C SER A 218 -3.13 -21.67 -5.68
N THR A 219 -2.22 -22.34 -6.41
CA THR A 219 -1.87 -23.75 -6.18
C THR A 219 -1.30 -23.98 -4.77
N ALA A 220 -0.48 -23.05 -4.27
CA ALA A 220 0.02 -23.02 -2.90
C ALA A 220 -1.03 -22.56 -1.86
N ARG A 221 -2.22 -22.14 -2.29
CA ARG A 221 -3.36 -21.67 -1.46
C ARG A 221 -3.04 -20.46 -0.58
N ILE A 222 -2.19 -19.56 -1.09
CA ILE A 222 -1.88 -18.29 -0.42
C ILE A 222 -2.96 -17.27 -0.83
N PRO A 223 -3.68 -16.63 0.11
CA PRO A 223 -4.70 -15.64 -0.22
C PRO A 223 -4.06 -14.35 -0.76
N CYS A 224 -4.70 -13.78 -1.79
CA CYS A 224 -4.23 -12.56 -2.47
C CYS A 224 -5.25 -11.42 -2.38
N ALA A 225 -4.75 -10.18 -2.25
CA ALA A 225 -5.54 -8.95 -2.36
C ALA A 225 -4.98 -8.01 -3.44
N VAL A 226 -5.86 -7.22 -4.06
CA VAL A 226 -5.47 -6.02 -4.84
C VAL A 226 -5.72 -4.77 -4.00
N VAL A 227 -4.80 -3.81 -4.08
CA VAL A 227 -4.91 -2.46 -3.53
C VAL A 227 -4.79 -1.45 -4.68
N SER A 228 -5.78 -0.56 -4.80
CA SER A 228 -5.81 0.49 -5.82
C SER A 228 -6.28 1.82 -5.25
N SER A 229 -5.86 2.91 -5.89
CA SER A 229 -6.37 4.27 -5.71
C SER A 229 -7.55 4.58 -6.64
N LEU A 230 -7.99 3.64 -7.48
CA LEU A 230 -9.12 3.81 -8.40
C LEU A 230 -10.46 3.42 -7.75
N ASP A 231 -11.56 3.85 -8.38
CA ASP A 231 -12.93 3.42 -8.11
C ASP A 231 -13.06 1.88 -8.16
N ARG A 232 -13.94 1.32 -7.32
CA ARG A 232 -14.13 -0.13 -7.23
C ARG A 232 -14.63 -0.71 -8.54
N LYS A 233 -15.51 0.02 -9.25
CA LYS A 233 -16.02 -0.40 -10.55
C LYS A 233 -14.88 -0.63 -11.55
N ASN A 234 -14.00 0.35 -11.71
CA ASN A 234 -12.93 0.28 -12.72
C ASN A 234 -11.94 -0.86 -12.44
N VAL A 235 -11.60 -1.09 -11.16
CA VAL A 235 -10.71 -2.20 -10.76
C VAL A 235 -11.38 -3.55 -10.97
N VAL A 236 -12.66 -3.70 -10.63
CA VAL A 236 -13.39 -4.96 -10.83
C VAL A 236 -13.59 -5.24 -12.31
N ASP A 237 -14.10 -4.28 -13.08
CA ASP A 237 -14.33 -4.41 -14.53
C ASP A 237 -13.04 -4.83 -15.26
N ALA A 238 -11.90 -4.21 -14.91
CA ALA A 238 -10.59 -4.57 -15.47
C ALA A 238 -10.12 -5.96 -15.01
N LEU A 239 -10.24 -6.31 -13.73
CA LEU A 239 -9.90 -7.66 -13.25
C LEU A 239 -10.79 -8.75 -13.88
N GLU A 240 -12.05 -8.45 -14.20
CA GLU A 240 -12.95 -9.35 -14.92
C GLU A 240 -12.50 -9.53 -16.38
N HIS A 241 -12.17 -8.44 -17.08
CA HIS A 241 -11.64 -8.49 -18.44
C HIS A 241 -10.33 -9.28 -18.57
N LEU A 242 -9.47 -9.22 -17.54
CA LEU A 242 -8.20 -9.95 -17.47
C LEU A 242 -8.35 -11.40 -16.95
N GLU A 243 -9.57 -11.85 -16.64
CA GLU A 243 -9.90 -13.13 -15.97
C GLU A 243 -9.20 -13.35 -14.62
N LEU A 244 -8.80 -12.27 -13.94
CA LEU A 244 -7.98 -12.27 -12.73
C LEU A 244 -8.77 -12.26 -11.41
N VAL A 245 -10.05 -11.87 -11.40
CA VAL A 245 -10.88 -11.79 -10.16
C VAL A 245 -10.79 -13.08 -9.32
N LYS A 246 -10.71 -14.24 -9.97
CA LYS A 246 -10.66 -15.57 -9.34
C LYS A 246 -9.49 -15.78 -8.37
N TYR A 247 -8.40 -15.02 -8.51
CA TYR A 247 -7.22 -15.12 -7.63
C TYR A 247 -7.32 -14.23 -6.38
N PHE A 248 -8.12 -13.17 -6.42
CA PHE A 248 -8.14 -12.14 -5.39
C PHE A 248 -9.31 -12.33 -4.42
N GLN A 249 -8.98 -12.73 -3.20
CA GLN A 249 -9.96 -12.85 -2.10
C GLN A 249 -10.50 -11.48 -1.68
N ALA A 250 -9.69 -10.42 -1.83
CA ALA A 250 -10.00 -9.08 -1.39
C ALA A 250 -9.59 -8.02 -2.42
N ILE A 251 -10.41 -6.99 -2.54
CA ILE A 251 -10.11 -5.79 -3.33
C ILE A 251 -10.29 -4.58 -2.42
N VAL A 252 -9.24 -3.76 -2.31
CA VAL A 252 -9.22 -2.47 -1.61
C VAL A 252 -9.08 -1.37 -2.65
N THR A 253 -9.99 -0.40 -2.60
CA THR A 253 -10.17 0.68 -3.60
C THR A 253 -10.31 2.02 -2.89
N GLU A 254 -10.39 3.13 -3.65
CA GLU A 254 -10.63 4.46 -3.05
C GLU A 254 -11.90 4.48 -2.17
N GLU A 255 -12.97 3.82 -2.62
CA GLU A 255 -14.25 3.68 -1.92
C GLU A 255 -14.16 3.07 -0.51
N ASP A 256 -13.06 2.38 -0.16
CA ASP A 256 -12.85 1.86 1.21
C ASP A 256 -12.48 2.98 2.20
N GLY A 257 -12.26 4.23 1.75
CA GLY A 257 -12.09 5.40 2.61
C GLY A 257 -10.77 5.43 3.38
N MET A 258 -9.74 4.74 2.89
CA MET A 258 -8.42 4.67 3.52
C MET A 258 -7.56 5.86 3.11
N GLU A 259 -7.14 6.67 4.09
CA GLU A 259 -6.40 7.91 3.89
C GLU A 259 -4.98 7.68 3.34
N SER A 260 -4.20 6.82 4.00
CA SER A 260 -2.79 6.54 3.65
C SER A 260 -2.62 5.22 2.89
N ILE A 261 -1.48 5.06 2.22
CA ILE A 261 -1.09 3.79 1.56
C ILE A 261 -0.99 2.66 2.62
N ALA A 262 -0.42 2.97 3.78
CA ALA A 262 -0.34 2.06 4.93
C ALA A 262 -1.74 1.58 5.38
N HIS A 263 -2.72 2.48 5.50
CA HIS A 263 -4.11 2.12 5.84
C HIS A 263 -4.72 1.17 4.79
N ARG A 264 -4.44 1.35 3.50
CA ARG A 264 -4.89 0.43 2.43
C ARG A 264 -4.27 -0.97 2.59
N PHE A 265 -2.98 -1.07 2.89
CA PHE A 265 -2.33 -2.36 3.14
C PHE A 265 -2.85 -3.06 4.41
N LEU A 266 -3.04 -2.33 5.51
CA LEU A 266 -3.64 -2.91 6.73
C LEU A 266 -5.08 -3.38 6.49
N SER A 267 -5.88 -2.62 5.73
CA SER A 267 -7.23 -3.02 5.29
C SER A 267 -7.19 -4.30 4.45
N ALA A 268 -6.22 -4.44 3.54
CA ALA A 268 -6.02 -5.67 2.78
C ALA A 268 -5.65 -6.87 3.68
N ALA A 269 -4.69 -6.72 4.60
CA ALA A 269 -4.31 -7.76 5.56
C ALA A 269 -5.49 -8.25 6.43
N VAL A 270 -6.33 -7.31 6.91
CA VAL A 270 -7.58 -7.62 7.63
C VAL A 270 -8.57 -8.39 6.75
N LYS A 271 -8.78 -7.98 5.49
CA LYS A 271 -9.67 -8.67 4.54
C LYS A 271 -9.16 -10.07 4.15
N LEU A 272 -7.84 -10.29 4.17
CA LEU A 272 -7.21 -11.60 3.95
C LEU A 272 -7.20 -12.52 5.18
N ASP A 273 -7.59 -12.04 6.36
CA ASP A 273 -7.47 -12.75 7.64
C ASP A 273 -6.01 -13.22 7.86
N ARG A 274 -5.07 -12.27 7.68
CA ARG A 274 -3.62 -12.47 7.84
C ARG A 274 -2.97 -11.37 8.68
N MET A 275 -2.08 -11.77 9.58
CA MET A 275 -1.27 -10.84 10.37
C MET A 275 -0.41 -9.97 9.43
N PRO A 276 -0.32 -8.64 9.65
CA PRO A 276 0.58 -7.77 8.87
C PRO A 276 2.01 -8.30 8.79
N SER A 277 2.56 -8.80 9.90
CA SER A 277 3.88 -9.45 9.98
C SER A 277 4.06 -10.74 9.15
N LYS A 278 3.00 -11.25 8.51
CA LYS A 278 2.98 -12.39 7.57
C LYS A 278 2.56 -11.99 6.15
N CYS A 279 2.30 -10.70 5.91
CA CYS A 279 1.94 -10.19 4.59
C CYS A 279 3.18 -9.81 3.77
N VAL A 280 3.07 -9.98 2.46
CA VAL A 280 4.06 -9.53 1.46
C VAL A 280 3.36 -8.59 0.49
N VAL A 281 3.88 -7.38 0.35
CA VAL A 281 3.39 -6.35 -0.57
C VAL A 281 4.21 -6.39 -1.86
N PHE A 282 3.54 -6.38 -3.01
CA PHE A 282 4.15 -6.16 -4.33
C PHE A 282 3.90 -4.72 -4.77
N GLU A 283 4.97 -3.99 -5.09
CA GLU A 283 4.94 -2.53 -5.28
C GLU A 283 6.02 -2.08 -6.29
N ASP A 284 5.82 -0.94 -6.95
CA ASP A 284 6.80 -0.33 -7.86
C ASP A 284 7.33 1.03 -7.36
N ASP A 285 6.65 1.67 -6.41
CA ASP A 285 7.03 2.98 -5.87
C ASP A 285 7.69 2.91 -4.47
N PRO A 286 8.82 3.63 -4.23
CA PRO A 286 9.48 3.70 -2.93
C PRO A 286 8.55 4.07 -1.76
N ARG A 287 7.55 4.94 -1.96
CA ARG A 287 6.61 5.36 -0.91
C ARG A 287 5.73 4.20 -0.45
N GLY A 288 5.34 3.32 -1.38
CA GLY A 288 4.57 2.12 -1.07
C GLY A 288 5.44 1.07 -0.35
N ILE A 289 6.71 0.94 -0.73
CA ILE A 289 7.68 0.08 -0.02
C ILE A 289 7.85 0.54 1.43
N THR A 290 8.10 1.83 1.67
CA THR A 290 8.18 2.39 3.03
C THR A 290 6.87 2.17 3.80
N ALA A 291 5.70 2.37 3.17
CA ALA A 291 4.40 2.15 3.81
C ALA A 291 4.16 0.68 4.20
N ALA A 292 4.62 -0.29 3.40
CA ALA A 292 4.56 -1.72 3.72
C ALA A 292 5.42 -2.05 4.96
N HIS A 293 6.63 -1.50 5.02
CA HIS A 293 7.55 -1.67 6.16
C HIS A 293 7.02 -1.02 7.44
N ASN A 294 6.43 0.17 7.36
CA ASN A 294 5.74 0.80 8.49
C ASN A 294 4.57 -0.05 9.03
N CYS A 295 4.00 -0.93 8.19
CA CYS A 295 2.99 -1.92 8.56
C CYS A 295 3.57 -3.27 9.03
N THR A 296 4.88 -3.39 9.27
CA THR A 296 5.64 -4.62 9.59
C THR A 296 5.60 -5.73 8.52
N MET A 297 5.04 -5.44 7.34
CA MET A 297 4.96 -6.35 6.20
C MET A 297 6.31 -6.46 5.49
N MET A 298 6.50 -7.51 4.69
CA MET A 298 7.63 -7.60 3.76
C MET A 298 7.25 -6.90 2.44
N ALA A 299 8.23 -6.39 1.70
CA ALA A 299 8.04 -5.77 0.39
C ALA A 299 8.87 -6.47 -0.70
N ILE A 300 8.22 -6.80 -1.82
CA ILE A 300 8.87 -7.20 -3.08
C ILE A 300 8.66 -6.06 -4.08
N ALA A 301 9.75 -5.47 -4.54
CA ALA A 301 9.71 -4.39 -5.53
C ALA A 301 9.83 -4.93 -6.96
N LEU A 302 9.00 -4.43 -7.87
CA LEU A 302 9.15 -4.64 -9.31
C LEU A 302 9.96 -3.49 -9.93
N ILE A 303 10.97 -3.82 -10.75
CA ILE A 303 11.73 -2.83 -11.51
C ILE A 303 10.91 -2.41 -12.73
N GLY A 304 10.49 -1.14 -12.80
CA GLY A 304 9.64 -0.65 -13.89
C GLY A 304 9.63 0.87 -14.03
N SER A 305 8.84 1.57 -13.22
CA SER A 305 8.83 3.05 -13.22
C SER A 305 10.09 3.63 -12.60
N HIS A 306 10.55 3.03 -11.51
CA HIS A 306 11.76 3.44 -10.80
C HIS A 306 12.92 2.47 -11.06
N PRO A 307 14.16 2.97 -11.19
CA PRO A 307 15.34 2.12 -11.32
C PRO A 307 15.65 1.40 -9.99
N ALA A 308 16.23 0.19 -10.08
CA ALA A 308 16.48 -0.69 -8.94
C ALA A 308 17.15 -0.01 -7.72
N TYR A 309 18.06 0.94 -7.93
CA TYR A 309 18.75 1.65 -6.85
C TYR A 309 17.81 2.53 -5.99
N ARG A 310 16.65 2.95 -6.51
CA ARG A 310 15.60 3.63 -5.71
C ARG A 310 14.71 2.66 -4.94
N LEU A 311 14.69 1.39 -5.35
CA LEU A 311 13.86 0.33 -4.78
C LEU A 311 14.61 -0.50 -3.73
N GLY A 312 15.88 -0.19 -3.46
CA GLY A 312 16.74 -0.91 -2.53
C GLY A 312 16.34 -0.85 -1.04
N GLN A 313 15.20 -0.23 -0.71
CA GLN A 313 14.55 -0.41 0.60
C GLN A 313 13.76 -1.73 0.69
N ALA A 314 13.30 -2.30 -0.44
CA ALA A 314 12.52 -3.54 -0.43
C ALA A 314 13.36 -4.76 -0.02
N ASP A 315 12.73 -5.75 0.60
CA ASP A 315 13.39 -6.98 1.04
C ASP A 315 13.83 -7.88 -0.12
N LEU A 316 13.20 -7.71 -1.28
CA LEU A 316 13.61 -8.29 -2.56
C LEU A 316 13.21 -7.35 -3.71
N THR A 317 14.03 -7.26 -4.74
CA THR A 317 13.75 -6.50 -5.97
C THR A 317 13.92 -7.45 -7.16
N VAL A 318 12.95 -7.47 -8.08
CA VAL A 318 12.94 -8.36 -9.26
C VAL A 318 12.59 -7.60 -10.54
N GLY A 319 13.10 -8.05 -11.69
CA GLY A 319 12.76 -7.50 -13.00
C GLY A 319 11.42 -7.99 -13.55
N SER A 320 11.00 -9.20 -13.18
CA SER A 320 9.76 -9.84 -13.63
C SER A 320 9.24 -10.83 -12.60
N TYR A 321 7.94 -11.11 -12.63
CA TYR A 321 7.32 -12.22 -11.90
C TYR A 321 7.95 -13.59 -12.22
N ASN A 322 8.55 -13.75 -13.40
CA ASN A 322 9.24 -14.97 -13.82
C ASN A 322 10.49 -15.30 -12.97
N GLU A 323 11.03 -14.32 -12.23
CA GLU A 323 12.15 -14.51 -11.29
C GLU A 323 11.69 -15.02 -9.91
N LEU A 324 10.37 -15.06 -9.67
CA LEU A 324 9.79 -15.41 -8.38
C LEU A 324 9.41 -16.88 -8.27
N SER A 325 9.50 -17.38 -7.04
CA SER A 325 9.01 -18.70 -6.65
C SER A 325 8.44 -18.63 -5.23
N VAL A 326 7.55 -19.55 -4.87
CA VAL A 326 7.02 -19.65 -3.50
C VAL A 326 8.14 -19.87 -2.47
N ILE A 327 9.28 -20.43 -2.88
CA ILE A 327 10.48 -20.58 -2.05
C ILE A 327 11.09 -19.21 -1.68
N ASN A 328 11.03 -18.22 -2.58
CA ASN A 328 11.52 -16.86 -2.28
C ASN A 328 10.67 -16.22 -1.17
N LEU A 329 9.34 -16.41 -1.18
CA LEU A 329 8.46 -15.96 -0.08
C LEU A 329 8.88 -16.54 1.27
N ARG A 330 9.17 -17.85 1.34
CA ARG A 330 9.66 -18.48 2.58
C ARG A 330 10.98 -17.88 3.06
N ARG A 331 11.90 -17.57 2.14
CA ARG A 331 13.22 -16.99 2.45
C ARG A 331 13.10 -15.60 3.08
N LEU A 332 12.19 -14.75 2.59
CA LEU A 332 11.92 -13.42 3.17
C LEU A 332 11.67 -13.52 4.69
N PHE A 333 10.78 -14.41 5.10
CA PHE A 333 10.45 -14.58 6.52
C PHE A 333 11.49 -15.38 7.32
N ALA A 334 12.34 -16.18 6.68
CA ALA A 334 13.41 -16.90 7.35
C ALA A 334 14.54 -15.96 7.83
N HIS A 335 14.83 -14.90 7.07
CA HIS A 335 15.92 -13.96 7.40
C HIS A 335 15.62 -12.99 8.55
N LYS A 336 14.35 -12.86 8.99
CA LYS A 336 14.00 -12.16 10.24
C LYS A 336 14.63 -12.80 11.50
N GLY A 337 15.16 -14.02 11.41
CA GLY A 337 15.97 -14.65 12.46
C GLY A 337 17.49 -14.54 12.28
N SER A 338 18.01 -14.00 11.18
CA SER A 338 19.46 -13.98 10.88
C SER A 338 20.12 -12.61 10.88
N ASN A 339 19.34 -11.51 10.90
CA ASN A 339 19.85 -10.13 10.88
C ASN A 339 19.64 -9.38 12.19
N PHE A 340 20.00 -10.02 13.30
CA PHE A 340 20.78 -9.32 14.32
C PHE A 340 21.88 -10.26 14.80
N MET A 341 22.97 -10.30 14.02
CA MET A 341 24.27 -10.52 14.65
C MET A 341 24.42 -9.39 15.66
N ASP A 342 24.10 -9.66 16.93
CA ASP A 342 24.73 -8.94 18.02
C ASP A 342 26.20 -8.82 17.65
N LEU A 343 26.74 -7.60 17.73
CA LEU A 343 28.19 -7.41 17.76
C LEU A 343 28.69 -8.05 19.05
N GLN A 344 28.82 -9.39 19.03
CA GLN A 344 29.56 -10.14 20.01
C GLN A 344 30.94 -9.52 20.00
N LYS A 345 31.22 -8.72 21.04
CA LYS A 345 32.57 -8.23 21.29
C LYS A 345 33.47 -9.45 21.24
N GLN A 346 34.28 -9.54 20.19
CA GLN A 346 35.40 -10.46 20.20
C GLN A 346 36.21 -10.07 21.43
N VAL A 347 36.19 -10.94 22.43
CA VAL A 347 37.11 -10.84 23.54
C VAL A 347 38.46 -11.10 22.90
N GLU A 348 39.27 -10.05 22.74
CA GLU A 348 40.67 -10.21 22.37
C GLU A 348 41.27 -11.23 23.33
N GLU A 349 41.71 -12.37 22.79
CA GLU A 349 42.51 -13.31 23.55
C GLU A 349 43.81 -12.62 23.92
N LYS A 350 43.85 -12.09 25.15
CA LYS A 350 45.07 -11.51 25.72
C LYS A 350 46.16 -12.56 25.62
N THR A 351 47.14 -12.29 24.75
CA THR A 351 48.30 -13.16 24.54
C THR A 351 48.88 -13.58 25.89
N PRO A 352 49.10 -14.88 26.15
CA PRO A 352 49.55 -15.35 27.45
C PRO A 352 50.88 -14.69 27.82
N PRO A 353 51.08 -14.32 29.10
CA PRO A 353 52.29 -13.62 29.52
C PRO A 353 53.51 -14.49 29.25
N ARG A 354 54.54 -13.91 28.59
CA ARG A 354 55.79 -14.60 28.27
C ARG A 354 56.40 -15.20 29.54
N ARG A 355 56.40 -16.53 29.62
CA ARG A 355 57.04 -17.29 30.70
C ARG A 355 58.55 -16.99 30.65
N LYS A 356 59.06 -16.25 31.63
CA LYS A 356 60.51 -16.06 31.79
C LYS A 356 61.12 -17.42 32.10
N PHE A 357 61.96 -17.93 31.21
CA PHE A 357 62.82 -19.07 31.50
C PHE A 357 64.00 -18.57 32.33
N THR A 358 63.97 -18.83 33.63
CA THR A 358 65.18 -18.78 34.46
C THR A 358 66.00 -20.01 34.12
N ILE A 359 67.25 -19.81 33.68
CA ILE A 359 68.20 -20.90 33.45
C ILE A 359 68.99 -21.06 34.74
N ASP A 360 68.68 -22.08 35.52
CA ASP A 360 69.49 -22.44 36.67
C ASP A 360 70.75 -23.17 36.17
N THR A 361 71.83 -22.41 35.97
CA THR A 361 73.16 -22.97 35.72
C THR A 361 73.66 -23.72 36.95
N ILE A 362 73.69 -25.05 36.85
CA ILE A 362 74.42 -25.91 37.78
C ILE A 362 75.88 -25.97 37.32
N PHE A 363 76.80 -25.60 38.22
CA PHE A 363 78.23 -25.91 38.19
C PHE A 363 78.66 -26.34 39.59
#